data_AF-S3BX71-F1
#
_entry.id   AF-S3BX71-F1
#
_cell.length_a   1.000
_cell.length_b   1.000
_cell.length_c   1.000
_cell.angle_alpha   90.00
_cell.angle_beta   90.00
_cell.angle_gamma   90.00
#
_symmetry.space_group_name_H-M   'P 1'
#
loop_
_entity.id
_entity.type
_entity.pdbx_description
1 polymer ?
#
loop_
_entity_poly.entity_id
_entity_poly.type
_entity_poly.pdbx_seq_one_letter_code
_entity_poly.pdbx_strand_id
1 'polypeptide(L)'
;MHITQEMRQQACEGLLHFTPKKALARELGVSVGSIRDWAIYIQHGFFDWVDNPWVTRRPELLQSAVDYWFEHYPIGYSDVAKQFGVRPATLFQKIRRTVAKLPEQLRPKRILFWDVKPETSLGTFRMAIEKLSDIPADRPLTLAERKALLKEMQDARGRLICAESILEVAIEGCKDELKKKELQRQLELTRKALASLTPVD
;
A
#
# COMPACT_ATOMS: atom_id res chain seq x y z
N MET A 1 16.04 -25.11 -5.86
CA MET A 1 16.41 -24.63 -7.22
C MET A 1 17.83 -24.09 -7.15
N HIS A 2 18.71 -24.57 -8.02
CA HIS A 2 20.10 -24.12 -8.10
C HIS A 2 20.20 -22.98 -9.11
N ILE A 3 20.64 -21.79 -8.68
CA ILE A 3 20.84 -20.64 -9.57
C ILE A 3 22.24 -20.78 -10.18
N THR A 4 22.32 -20.95 -11.50
CA THR A 4 23.60 -21.07 -12.22
C THR A 4 24.24 -19.70 -12.49
N GLN A 5 25.49 -19.68 -12.95
CA GLN A 5 26.15 -18.44 -13.39
C GLN A 5 25.50 -17.87 -14.66
N GLU A 6 25.21 -18.71 -15.64
CA GLU A 6 24.52 -18.32 -16.88
C GLU A 6 23.19 -17.62 -16.60
N MET A 7 22.38 -18.15 -15.66
CA MET A 7 21.14 -17.50 -15.25
C MET A 7 21.35 -16.12 -14.63
N ARG A 8 22.45 -15.92 -13.89
CA ARG A 8 22.80 -14.62 -13.30
C ARG A 8 23.29 -13.63 -14.35
N GLN A 9 24.04 -14.09 -15.34
CA GLN A 9 24.46 -13.29 -16.50
C GLN A 9 23.25 -12.83 -17.30
N GLN A 10 22.36 -13.76 -17.68
CA GLN A 10 21.13 -13.45 -18.39
C GLN A 10 20.21 -12.51 -17.59
N ALA A 11 20.11 -12.69 -16.27
CA ALA A 11 19.39 -11.75 -15.41
C ALA A 11 20.04 -10.36 -15.40
N CYS A 12 21.37 -10.29 -15.36
CA CYS A 12 22.12 -9.04 -15.36
C CYS A 12 21.90 -8.26 -16.67
N GLU A 13 22.07 -8.93 -17.81
CA GLU A 13 21.81 -8.37 -19.14
C GLU A 13 20.37 -7.88 -19.27
N GLY A 14 19.40 -8.73 -18.92
CA GLY A 14 17.98 -8.36 -18.97
C GLY A 14 17.64 -7.15 -18.08
N LEU A 15 18.24 -7.05 -16.89
CA LEU A 15 18.05 -5.90 -16.01
C LEU A 15 18.69 -4.62 -16.56
N LEU A 16 19.84 -4.70 -17.22
CA LEU A 16 20.49 -3.57 -17.90
C LEU A 16 19.70 -3.11 -19.14
N HIS A 17 19.03 -4.03 -19.83
CA HIS A 17 18.12 -3.75 -20.94
C HIS A 17 16.70 -3.35 -20.49
N PHE A 18 16.49 -3.08 -19.20
CA PHE A 18 15.21 -2.65 -18.63
C PHE A 18 14.06 -3.64 -18.85
N THR A 19 14.35 -4.94 -19.05
CA THR A 19 13.32 -5.97 -19.13
C THR A 19 12.51 -6.01 -17.83
N PRO A 20 11.17 -6.11 -17.90
CA PRO A 20 10.33 -6.15 -16.70
C PRO A 20 10.73 -7.29 -15.75
N LYS A 21 10.93 -6.97 -14.47
CA LYS A 21 11.39 -7.94 -13.44
C LYS A 21 10.52 -9.20 -13.34
N LYS A 22 9.21 -9.06 -13.57
CA LYS A 22 8.25 -10.19 -13.58
C LYS A 22 8.45 -11.11 -14.79
N ALA A 23 8.81 -10.55 -15.96
CA ALA A 23 9.09 -11.33 -17.16
C ALA A 23 10.38 -12.12 -16.98
N LEU A 24 11.47 -11.45 -16.55
CA LEU A 24 12.74 -12.09 -16.25
C LEU A 24 12.61 -13.21 -15.20
N ALA A 25 11.83 -12.98 -14.15
CA ALA A 25 11.56 -13.99 -13.13
C ALA A 25 10.88 -15.24 -13.71
N ARG A 26 9.93 -15.06 -14.64
CA ARG A 26 9.22 -16.15 -15.31
C ARG A 26 10.13 -16.90 -16.27
N GLU A 27 10.90 -16.19 -17.09
CA GLU A 27 11.82 -16.77 -18.08
C GLU A 27 12.93 -17.59 -17.41
N LEU A 28 13.51 -17.05 -16.33
CA LEU A 28 14.59 -17.71 -15.60
C LEU A 28 14.09 -18.68 -14.52
N GLY A 29 12.78 -18.80 -14.32
CA GLY A 29 12.18 -19.65 -13.29
C GLY A 29 12.55 -19.25 -11.85
N VAL A 30 13.00 -18.02 -11.60
CA VAL A 30 13.41 -17.53 -10.28
C VAL A 30 12.34 -16.66 -9.64
N SER A 31 12.43 -16.46 -8.31
CA SER A 31 11.50 -15.56 -7.63
C SER A 31 11.68 -14.10 -8.09
N VAL A 32 10.58 -13.36 -8.21
CA VAL A 32 10.60 -11.91 -8.48
C VAL A 32 11.41 -11.16 -7.41
N GLY A 33 11.40 -11.66 -6.16
CA GLY A 33 12.22 -11.13 -5.08
C GLY A 33 13.72 -11.23 -5.37
N SER A 34 14.18 -12.34 -5.94
CA SER A 34 15.58 -12.52 -6.36
C SER A 34 15.98 -11.51 -7.43
N ILE A 35 15.15 -11.34 -8.48
CA ILE A 35 15.40 -10.35 -9.55
C ILE A 35 15.44 -8.93 -8.99
N ARG A 36 14.53 -8.60 -8.05
CA ARG A 36 14.53 -7.30 -7.37
C ARG A 36 15.82 -7.09 -6.58
N ASP A 37 16.28 -8.09 -5.84
CA ASP A 37 17.50 -7.99 -5.04
C ASP A 37 18.74 -7.83 -5.95
N TRP A 38 18.79 -8.52 -7.10
CA TRP A 38 19.85 -8.34 -8.11
C TRP A 38 19.83 -6.95 -8.76
N ALA A 39 18.65 -6.39 -9.00
CA ALA A 39 18.51 -5.04 -9.51
C ALA A 39 19.10 -3.99 -8.55
N ILE A 40 19.02 -4.22 -7.22
CA ILE A 40 19.67 -3.36 -6.23
C ILE A 40 21.19 -3.38 -6.43
N TYR A 41 21.80 -4.55 -6.64
CA TYR A 41 23.25 -4.64 -6.87
C TYR A 41 23.68 -3.88 -8.11
N ILE A 42 22.96 -4.04 -9.22
CA ILE A 42 23.25 -3.35 -10.48
C ILE A 42 23.17 -1.82 -10.32
N GLN A 43 22.16 -1.32 -9.58
CA GLN A 43 22.02 0.12 -9.30
C GLN A 43 23.22 0.72 -8.57
N HIS A 44 23.93 -0.09 -7.79
CA HIS A 44 25.14 0.30 -7.06
C HIS A 44 26.44 -0.06 -7.80
N GLY A 45 26.35 -0.56 -9.04
CA GLY A 45 27.52 -0.98 -9.82
C GLY A 45 28.16 -2.28 -9.32
N PHE A 46 27.42 -3.08 -8.57
CA PHE A 46 27.90 -4.35 -8.01
C PHE A 46 27.57 -5.47 -8.99
N PHE A 47 28.59 -6.04 -9.64
CA PHE A 47 28.47 -7.13 -10.63
C PHE A 47 29.17 -8.42 -10.18
N ASP A 48 29.92 -8.37 -9.09
CA ASP A 48 30.59 -9.48 -8.43
C ASP A 48 29.66 -10.66 -8.10
N TRP A 49 28.39 -10.40 -7.85
CA TRP A 49 27.36 -11.41 -7.59
C TRP A 49 27.07 -12.32 -8.79
N VAL A 50 27.41 -11.90 -10.02
CA VAL A 50 27.19 -12.68 -11.24
C VAL A 50 28.12 -13.89 -11.28
N ASP A 51 29.40 -13.68 -10.99
CA ASP A 51 30.38 -14.76 -10.94
C ASP A 51 30.33 -15.45 -9.58
N ASN A 52 30.36 -14.67 -8.49
CA ASN A 52 30.49 -15.19 -7.14
C ASN A 52 29.21 -14.99 -6.32
N PRO A 53 28.42 -16.05 -6.08
CA PRO A 53 27.13 -15.92 -5.39
C PRO A 53 27.29 -15.58 -3.90
N TRP A 54 28.50 -15.66 -3.35
CA TRP A 54 28.82 -15.46 -1.94
C TRP A 54 29.39 -14.07 -1.61
N VAL A 55 29.86 -13.32 -2.63
CA VAL A 55 30.50 -11.99 -2.43
C VAL A 55 29.47 -10.91 -2.08
N THR A 56 28.18 -11.20 -2.23
CA THR A 56 27.05 -10.35 -1.84
C THR A 56 26.96 -10.01 -0.34
N ARG A 57 27.85 -10.55 0.50
CA ARG A 57 27.81 -10.35 1.96
C ARG A 57 28.47 -9.08 2.46
N ARG A 58 29.21 -8.35 1.61
CA ARG A 58 29.90 -7.06 1.88
C ARG A 58 29.69 -6.56 3.32
N PRO A 59 30.44 -7.11 4.28
CA PRO A 59 30.06 -7.06 5.69
C PRO A 59 30.13 -5.65 6.26
N GLU A 60 31.04 -4.83 5.75
CA GLU A 60 31.21 -3.42 6.11
C GLU A 60 30.00 -2.59 5.68
N LEU A 61 29.54 -2.72 4.43
CA LEU A 61 28.33 -2.05 3.94
C LEU A 61 27.09 -2.49 4.72
N LEU A 62 26.99 -3.79 5.02
CA LEU A 62 25.90 -4.32 5.82
C LEU A 62 25.91 -3.75 7.24
N GLN A 63 27.08 -3.59 7.85
CA GLN A 63 27.20 -3.00 9.19
C GLN A 63 26.85 -1.50 9.14
N SER A 64 27.37 -0.75 8.17
CA SER A 64 27.05 0.67 7.99
C SER A 64 25.55 0.89 7.77
N ALA A 65 24.87 0.02 7.00
CA ALA A 65 23.43 0.08 6.81
C ALA A 65 22.65 -0.18 8.11
N VAL A 66 23.16 -1.05 9.00
CA VAL A 66 22.55 -1.30 10.32
C VAL A 66 22.73 -0.08 11.20
N ASP A 67 23.94 0.49 11.24
CA ASP A 67 24.26 1.64 12.08
C ASP A 67 23.41 2.85 11.66
N TYR A 68 23.34 3.12 10.35
CA TYR A 68 22.47 4.15 9.78
C TYR A 68 21.00 3.95 10.15
N TRP A 69 20.51 2.70 10.07
CA TRP A 69 19.14 2.38 10.45
C TRP A 69 18.86 2.64 11.93
N PHE A 70 19.82 2.35 12.82
CA PHE A 70 19.70 2.65 14.25
C PHE A 70 19.73 4.15 14.54
N GLU A 71 20.63 4.90 13.89
CA GLU A 71 20.74 6.36 14.05
C GLU A 71 19.48 7.11 13.60
N HIS A 72 18.83 6.64 12.53
CA HIS A 72 17.70 7.31 11.89
C HIS A 72 16.36 6.63 12.18
N TYR A 73 16.30 5.71 13.15
CA TYR A 73 15.06 5.05 13.53
C TYR A 73 14.00 6.10 13.92
N PRO A 74 12.74 6.04 13.41
CA PRO A 74 12.06 4.87 12.82
C PRO A 74 11.89 4.87 11.29
N ILE A 75 12.99 4.78 10.53
CA ILE A 75 12.93 4.53 9.08
C ILE A 75 12.75 3.04 8.71
N GLY A 76 12.23 2.79 7.51
CA GLY A 76 12.03 1.44 6.98
C GLY A 76 13.35 0.78 6.54
N TYR A 77 13.65 -0.42 7.06
CA TYR A 77 14.86 -1.16 6.69
C TYR A 77 14.95 -1.49 5.19
N SER A 78 13.82 -1.61 4.50
CA SER A 78 13.80 -1.92 3.06
C SER A 78 14.33 -0.76 2.21
N ASP A 79 14.12 0.47 2.64
CA ASP A 79 14.60 1.65 1.91
C ASP A 79 16.09 1.89 2.22
N VAL A 80 16.50 1.68 3.48
CA VAL A 80 17.93 1.62 3.84
C VAL A 80 18.65 0.56 3.03
N ALA A 81 18.06 -0.62 2.86
CA ALA A 81 18.68 -1.68 2.07
C ALA A 81 18.94 -1.27 0.62
N LYS A 82 17.97 -0.58 -0.01
CA LYS A 82 18.13 -0.03 -1.37
C LYS A 82 19.20 1.06 -1.41
N GLN A 83 19.28 1.92 -0.41
CA GLN A 83 20.25 3.01 -0.34
C GLN A 83 21.70 2.51 -0.19
N PHE A 84 21.91 1.40 0.52
CA PHE A 84 23.23 0.84 0.77
C PHE A 84 23.62 -0.29 -0.19
N GLY A 85 22.76 -0.63 -1.16
CA GLY A 85 23.03 -1.70 -2.12
C GLY A 85 23.04 -3.09 -1.49
N VAL A 86 22.35 -3.28 -0.37
CA VAL A 86 22.30 -4.55 0.37
C VAL A 86 20.95 -5.23 0.23
N ARG A 87 20.93 -6.55 0.39
CA ARG A 87 19.69 -7.32 0.36
C ARG A 87 18.80 -6.97 1.57
N PRO A 88 17.53 -6.59 1.37
CA PRO A 88 16.62 -6.25 2.47
C PRO A 88 16.48 -7.35 3.52
N ALA A 89 16.39 -8.62 3.08
CA ALA A 89 16.30 -9.77 3.98
C ALA A 89 17.53 -9.93 4.87
N THR A 90 18.73 -9.69 4.33
CA THR A 90 19.99 -9.78 5.07
C THR A 90 20.11 -8.65 6.09
N LEU A 91 19.77 -7.42 5.69
CA LEU A 91 19.74 -6.27 6.59
C LEU A 91 18.76 -6.49 7.75
N PHE A 92 17.55 -6.95 7.45
CA PHE A 92 16.55 -7.28 8.46
C PHE A 92 17.06 -8.33 9.47
N GLN A 93 17.65 -9.43 8.99
CA GLN A 93 18.20 -10.47 9.87
C GLN A 93 19.34 -9.94 10.75
N LYS A 94 20.20 -9.07 10.20
CA LYS A 94 21.30 -8.47 10.95
C LYS A 94 20.78 -7.51 12.02
N ILE A 95 19.84 -6.61 11.67
CA ILE A 95 19.14 -5.75 12.62
C ILE A 95 18.51 -6.59 13.73
N ARG A 96 17.78 -7.68 13.39
CA ARG A 96 17.17 -8.59 14.38
C ARG A 96 18.17 -9.10 15.40
N ARG A 97 19.31 -9.59 14.91
CA ARG A 97 20.38 -10.15 15.75
C ARG A 97 21.02 -9.08 16.62
N THR A 98 21.17 -7.86 16.12
CA THR A 98 21.70 -6.74 16.89
C THR A 98 20.71 -6.32 17.98
N VAL A 99 19.42 -6.15 17.63
CA VAL A 99 18.35 -5.81 18.60
C VAL A 99 18.20 -6.86 19.69
N ALA A 100 18.31 -8.15 19.34
CA ALA A 100 18.22 -9.24 20.32
C ALA A 100 19.32 -9.18 21.40
N LYS A 101 20.47 -8.56 21.10
CA LYS A 101 21.57 -8.36 22.05
C LYS A 101 21.39 -7.13 22.93
N LEU A 102 20.46 -6.23 22.59
CA LEU A 102 20.21 -5.03 23.37
C LEU A 102 19.36 -5.34 24.61
N PRO A 103 19.62 -4.65 25.74
CA PRO A 103 18.70 -4.60 26.88
C PRO A 103 17.29 -4.23 26.43
N GLU A 104 16.28 -4.80 27.06
CA GLU A 104 14.87 -4.63 26.68
C GLU A 104 14.45 -3.15 26.64
N GLN A 105 15.02 -2.32 27.51
CA GLN A 105 14.77 -0.88 27.60
C GLN A 105 15.25 -0.10 26.37
N LEU A 106 16.25 -0.63 25.65
CA LEU A 106 16.85 -0.01 24.47
C LEU A 106 16.32 -0.60 23.15
N ARG A 107 15.42 -1.59 23.21
CA ARG A 107 14.87 -2.20 22.01
C ARG A 107 13.91 -1.24 21.30
N PRO A 108 14.00 -1.09 19.97
CA PRO A 108 13.07 -0.27 19.21
C PRO A 108 11.62 -0.75 19.40
N LYS A 109 10.74 0.13 19.92
CA LYS A 109 9.35 -0.18 20.28
C LYS A 109 8.44 -0.56 19.10
N ARG A 110 8.79 -0.17 17.87
CA ARG A 110 7.97 -0.35 16.66
C ARG A 110 8.86 -0.64 15.46
N ILE A 111 9.28 -1.88 15.31
CA ILE A 111 9.56 -2.41 13.99
C ILE A 111 8.30 -3.18 13.70
N LEU A 112 7.49 -2.71 12.75
CA LEU A 112 6.12 -3.16 12.39
C LEU A 112 5.91 -4.69 12.23
N PHE A 113 6.92 -5.53 12.48
CA PHE A 113 6.95 -6.96 12.26
C PHE A 113 7.67 -7.79 13.34
N TRP A 114 8.04 -7.25 14.51
CA TRP A 114 8.81 -8.07 15.48
C TRP A 114 8.01 -9.05 16.34
N ASP A 115 6.77 -8.72 16.68
CA ASP A 115 5.94 -9.57 17.56
C ASP A 115 4.59 -9.92 16.92
N VAL A 116 4.60 -10.26 15.62
CA VAL A 116 3.57 -11.21 15.20
C VAL A 116 4.07 -12.55 15.69
N LYS A 117 3.73 -12.91 16.94
CA LYS A 117 3.61 -14.32 17.29
C LYS A 117 2.83 -14.92 16.12
N PRO A 118 3.35 -15.93 15.39
CA PRO A 118 2.43 -16.73 14.62
C PRO A 118 1.50 -17.31 15.68
N GLU A 119 0.31 -16.72 15.82
CA GLU A 119 -0.78 -17.46 16.41
C GLU A 119 -0.78 -18.76 15.61
N THR A 120 -0.53 -19.85 16.30
CA THR A 120 -0.77 -21.18 15.79
C THR A 120 -2.20 -21.13 15.30
N SER A 121 -2.39 -20.94 13.99
CA SER A 121 -3.70 -21.08 13.39
C SER A 121 -4.04 -22.55 13.57
N LEU A 122 -4.82 -22.85 14.61
CA LEU A 122 -5.44 -24.15 14.80
C LEU A 122 -6.47 -24.30 13.67
N GLY A 123 -5.99 -24.61 12.48
CA GLY A 123 -6.82 -24.79 11.29
C GLY A 123 -6.24 -24.11 10.06
N THR A 124 -6.39 -24.81 8.94
CA THR A 124 -6.30 -24.31 7.58
C THR A 124 -6.90 -22.91 7.50
N PHE A 125 -6.16 -21.94 6.95
CA PHE A 125 -6.66 -20.59 6.70
C PHE A 125 -7.87 -20.69 5.77
N ARG A 126 -9.08 -20.76 6.33
CA ARG A 126 -10.32 -20.49 5.60
C ARG A 126 -10.45 -18.98 5.58
N MET A 127 -10.58 -18.41 4.38
CA MET A 127 -10.96 -17.00 4.32
C MET A 127 -12.29 -16.87 5.08
N ALA A 128 -12.36 -15.96 6.05
CA ALA A 128 -13.61 -15.74 6.80
C ALA A 128 -14.77 -15.30 5.89
N ILE A 129 -14.46 -14.93 4.65
CA ILE A 129 -15.39 -14.51 3.61
C ILE A 129 -15.06 -15.38 2.39
N GLU A 130 -15.90 -16.38 2.11
CA GLU A 130 -15.79 -17.20 0.90
C GLU A 130 -16.79 -16.75 -0.17
N LYS A 131 -17.87 -16.07 0.25
CA LYS A 131 -18.95 -15.57 -0.61
C LYS A 131 -19.26 -14.10 -0.28
N LEU A 132 -19.86 -13.36 -1.21
CA LEU A 132 -20.28 -11.97 -1.00
C LEU A 132 -21.25 -11.80 0.18
N SER A 133 -22.05 -12.83 0.47
CA SER A 133 -22.98 -12.87 1.61
C SER A 133 -22.30 -12.92 2.98
N ASP A 134 -21.02 -13.31 3.02
CA ASP A 134 -20.28 -13.49 4.26
C ASP A 134 -19.65 -12.17 4.74
N ILE A 135 -19.73 -11.11 3.91
CA ILE A 135 -19.32 -9.76 4.27
C ILE A 135 -20.40 -9.20 5.22
N PRO A 136 -20.08 -8.95 6.51
CA PRO A 136 -21.06 -8.37 7.42
C PRO A 136 -21.46 -6.99 6.89
N ALA A 137 -22.75 -6.79 6.61
CA ALA A 137 -23.28 -5.49 6.18
C ALA A 137 -22.96 -4.38 7.21
N ASP A 138 -22.79 -4.77 8.47
CA ASP A 138 -22.54 -3.88 9.60
C ASP A 138 -21.05 -3.79 9.99
N ARG A 139 -20.11 -4.21 9.11
CA ARG A 139 -18.69 -4.05 9.45
C ARG A 139 -18.39 -2.55 9.58
N PRO A 140 -17.68 -2.13 10.64
CA PRO A 140 -17.37 -0.72 10.83
C PRO A 140 -16.54 -0.23 9.65
N LEU A 141 -17.01 0.85 9.00
CA LEU A 141 -16.29 1.52 7.93
C LEU A 141 -14.87 1.87 8.38
N THR A 142 -13.87 1.58 7.54
CA THR A 142 -12.49 2.02 7.75
C THR A 142 -12.40 3.55 7.66
N LEU A 143 -11.34 4.15 8.20
CA LEU A 143 -11.15 5.62 8.15
C LEU A 143 -11.19 6.16 6.70
N ALA A 144 -10.64 5.41 5.74
CA ALA A 144 -10.64 5.79 4.34
C ALA A 144 -12.05 5.77 3.73
N GLU A 145 -12.81 4.70 3.99
CA GLU A 145 -14.20 4.56 3.53
C GLU A 145 -15.11 5.63 4.18
N ARG A 146 -14.91 5.95 5.47
CA ARG A 146 -15.63 7.05 6.14
C ARG A 146 -15.35 8.41 5.49
N LYS A 147 -14.08 8.70 5.18
CA LYS A 147 -13.70 9.95 4.50
C LYS A 147 -14.30 10.03 3.08
N ALA A 148 -14.32 8.91 2.35
CA ALA A 148 -14.93 8.85 1.04
C ALA A 148 -16.45 9.07 1.12
N LEU A 149 -17.13 8.40 2.04
CA LEU A 149 -18.58 8.56 2.25
C LEU A 149 -18.95 10.00 2.64
N LEU A 150 -18.20 10.63 3.56
CA LEU A 150 -18.42 12.04 3.93
C LEU A 150 -18.24 12.97 2.73
N LYS A 151 -17.23 12.72 1.89
CA LYS A 151 -17.00 13.49 0.68
C LYS A 151 -18.16 13.32 -0.31
N GLU A 152 -18.65 12.11 -0.52
CA GLU A 152 -19.80 11.84 -1.39
C GLU A 152 -21.09 12.51 -0.86
N MET A 153 -21.31 12.50 0.46
CA MET A 153 -22.44 13.21 1.09
C MET A 153 -22.33 14.73 0.90
N GLN A 154 -21.14 15.31 1.04
CA GLN A 154 -20.91 16.73 0.76
C GLN A 154 -21.15 17.07 -0.71
N ASP A 155 -20.70 16.21 -1.63
CA ASP A 155 -20.86 16.40 -3.06
C ASP A 155 -22.34 16.29 -3.48
N ALA A 156 -23.06 15.32 -2.92
CA ALA A 156 -24.51 15.16 -3.10
C ALA A 156 -25.29 16.36 -2.57
N ARG A 157 -24.91 16.88 -1.39
CA ARG A 157 -25.48 18.12 -0.83
C ARG A 157 -25.24 19.30 -1.77
N GLY A 158 -24.03 19.46 -2.31
CA GLY A 158 -23.71 20.51 -3.28
C GLY A 158 -24.60 20.44 -4.52
N ARG A 159 -24.78 19.24 -5.09
CA ARG A 159 -25.69 19.03 -6.23
C ARG A 159 -27.13 19.39 -5.93
N LEU A 160 -27.63 19.03 -4.73
CA LEU A 160 -29.00 19.36 -4.33
C LEU A 160 -29.21 20.87 -4.12
N ILE A 161 -28.22 21.59 -3.57
CA ILE A 161 -28.28 23.06 -3.45
C ILE A 161 -28.35 23.69 -4.85
N CYS A 162 -27.52 23.24 -5.79
CA CYS A 162 -27.59 23.73 -7.17
C CYS A 162 -28.94 23.42 -7.82
N ALA A 163 -29.48 22.21 -7.62
CA ALA A 163 -30.78 21.82 -8.14
C ALA A 163 -31.91 22.66 -7.54
N GLU A 164 -31.87 22.96 -6.25
CA GLU A 164 -32.80 23.86 -5.57
C GLU A 164 -32.80 25.25 -6.21
N SER A 165 -31.62 25.88 -6.36
CA SER A 165 -31.52 27.20 -6.98
C SER A 165 -32.00 27.21 -8.45
N ILE A 166 -31.72 26.16 -9.22
CA ILE A 166 -32.21 26.03 -10.61
C ILE A 166 -33.73 25.92 -10.63
N LEU A 167 -34.32 25.14 -9.73
CA LEU A 167 -35.77 24.98 -9.63
C LEU A 167 -36.46 26.28 -9.20
N GLU A 168 -35.88 27.04 -8.27
CA GLU A 168 -36.40 28.35 -7.86
C GLU A 168 -36.46 29.32 -9.04
N VAL A 169 -35.36 29.46 -9.80
CA VAL A 169 -35.32 30.32 -10.99
C VAL A 169 -36.31 29.83 -12.07
N ALA A 170 -36.42 28.51 -12.26
CA ALA A 170 -37.36 27.94 -13.21
C ALA A 170 -38.83 28.22 -12.84
N ILE A 171 -39.16 28.22 -11.54
CA ILE A 171 -40.50 28.55 -11.04
C ILE A 171 -40.83 30.03 -11.26
N GLU A 172 -39.87 30.94 -11.00
CA GLU A 172 -40.03 32.38 -11.24
C GLU A 172 -40.29 32.70 -12.72
N GLY A 173 -39.61 31.99 -13.63
CA GLY A 173 -39.77 32.15 -15.08
C GLY A 173 -40.96 31.41 -15.72
N CYS A 174 -41.67 30.56 -14.98
CA CYS A 174 -42.71 29.68 -15.54
C CYS A 174 -44.08 30.36 -15.62
N LYS A 175 -44.59 30.54 -16.85
CA LYS A 175 -45.93 31.08 -17.13
C LYS A 175 -47.05 30.02 -17.13
N ASP A 176 -46.69 28.75 -17.28
CA ASP A 176 -47.62 27.62 -17.31
C ASP A 176 -47.89 27.12 -15.89
N GLU A 177 -49.14 27.25 -15.43
CA GLU A 177 -49.55 26.90 -14.07
C GLU A 177 -49.44 25.39 -13.76
N LEU A 178 -49.64 24.51 -14.75
CA LEU A 178 -49.51 23.08 -14.54
C LEU A 178 -48.04 22.70 -14.33
N LYS A 179 -47.15 23.24 -15.17
CA LYS A 179 -45.70 23.03 -15.06
C LYS A 179 -45.14 23.65 -13.78
N LYS A 180 -45.65 24.81 -13.38
CA LYS A 180 -45.26 25.50 -12.15
C LYS A 180 -45.56 24.65 -10.90
N LYS A 181 -46.73 24.02 -10.83
CA LYS A 181 -47.08 23.08 -9.73
C LYS A 181 -46.16 21.87 -9.68
N GLU A 182 -45.80 21.30 -10.82
CA GLU A 182 -44.86 20.17 -10.86
C GLU A 182 -43.45 20.59 -10.43
N LEU A 183 -42.96 21.75 -10.89
CA LEU A 183 -41.67 22.30 -10.46
C LEU A 183 -41.64 22.58 -8.94
N GLN A 184 -42.74 23.10 -8.38
CA GLN A 184 -42.88 23.29 -6.93
C GLN A 184 -42.82 21.96 -6.18
N ARG A 185 -43.47 20.90 -6.69
CA ARG A 185 -43.40 19.56 -6.12
C ARG A 185 -41.96 19.02 -6.11
N GLN A 186 -41.22 19.20 -7.21
CA GLN A 186 -39.81 18.79 -7.29
C GLN A 186 -38.91 19.61 -6.34
N LEU A 187 -39.20 20.90 -6.18
CA LEU A 187 -38.51 21.76 -5.22
C LEU A 187 -38.72 21.28 -3.78
N GLU A 188 -39.94 20.94 -3.40
CA GLU A 188 -40.23 20.38 -2.07
C GLU A 188 -39.53 19.04 -1.81
N LEU A 189 -39.48 18.16 -2.81
CA LEU A 189 -38.75 16.89 -2.72
C LEU A 189 -37.24 17.13 -2.55
N THR A 190 -36.69 18.08 -3.31
CA THR A 190 -35.28 18.46 -3.24
C THR A 190 -34.92 19.03 -1.87
N ARG A 191 -35.77 19.92 -1.31
CA ARG A 191 -35.60 20.47 0.05
C ARG A 191 -35.68 19.40 1.14
N LYS A 192 -36.61 18.44 1.02
CA LYS A 192 -36.70 17.29 1.94
C LYS A 192 -35.43 16.42 1.89
N ALA A 193 -34.93 16.13 0.69
CA ALA A 193 -33.69 15.38 0.52
C ALA A 193 -32.50 16.16 1.11
N LEU A 194 -32.41 17.47 0.88
CA LEU A 194 -31.37 18.32 1.44
C LEU A 194 -31.40 18.32 2.99
N ALA A 195 -32.58 18.42 3.59
CA ALA A 195 -32.77 18.38 5.05
C ALA A 195 -32.34 17.03 5.66
N SER A 196 -32.51 15.91 4.93
CA SER A 196 -32.04 14.59 5.38
C SER A 196 -30.52 14.42 5.40
N LEU A 197 -29.78 15.31 4.71
CA LEU A 197 -28.31 15.28 4.63
C LEU A 197 -27.62 16.30 5.55
N THR A 198 -28.39 17.18 6.19
CA THR A 198 -27.88 18.05 7.26
C THR A 198 -27.71 17.25 8.55
N PRO A 199 -26.53 17.27 9.19
CA PRO A 199 -26.38 16.68 10.52
C PRO A 199 -27.32 17.40 11.49
N VAL A 200 -28.03 16.64 12.33
CA VAL A 200 -28.66 17.20 13.54
C VAL A 200 -27.51 17.51 14.50
N ASP A 201 -27.38 18.76 14.91
CA ASP A 201 -26.37 19.23 15.86
C ASP A 201 -26.44 18.48 17.21
#